data_AF-A0A5Q0THQ8-F1
#
_entry.id   AF-A0A5Q0THQ8-F1
#
_cell.length_a   1.000
_cell.length_b   1.000
_cell.length_c   1.000
_cell.angle_alpha   90.00
_cell.angle_beta   90.00
_cell.angle_gamma   90.00
#
_symmetry.space_group_name_H-M   'P 1'
#
loop_
_entity.id
_entity.type
_entity.pdbx_description
1 polymer ?
#
loop_
_entity_poly.entity_id
_entity_poly.type
_entity_poly.pdbx_seq_one_letter_code
_entity_poly.pdbx_strand_id
1 'polypeptide(L)'
;MAQRSNNTKIVIRCSEEEKSALLMAKSQLKARTWLELVEKLLRKKKIEPPKTIIQDDAYLLEILTSLKRCANNLNQVTKIANSSKTISHSETVQLKKLAMQISSLKNKVLKSFVVEGGK
;
A
#
# COMPACT_ATOMS: atom_id res chain seq x y z
N MET A 1 -15.51 -3.90 25.37
CA MET A 1 -14.10 -3.49 25.24
C MET A 1 -13.97 -2.71 23.93
N ALA A 2 -13.84 -1.38 23.98
CA ALA A 2 -13.83 -0.53 22.80
C ALA A 2 -12.51 0.24 22.68
N GLN A 3 -12.20 0.58 21.42
CA GLN A 3 -11.14 1.46 20.90
C GLN A 3 -9.77 0.85 20.60
N ARG A 4 -9.61 0.40 19.35
CA ARG A 4 -8.35 0.62 18.61
C ARG A 4 -8.28 2.10 18.25
N SER A 5 -7.41 2.85 18.89
CA SER A 5 -7.08 4.22 18.53
C SER A 5 -6.36 4.23 17.18
N ASN A 6 -7.02 4.76 16.15
CA ASN A 6 -6.45 4.93 14.82
C ASN A 6 -5.52 6.16 14.85
N ASN A 7 -4.27 5.96 15.28
CA ASN A 7 -3.29 7.03 15.54
C ASN A 7 -2.51 7.50 14.29
N THR A 8 -3.01 7.21 13.09
CA THR A 8 -2.34 7.57 11.84
C THR A 8 -2.68 9.01 11.46
N LYS A 9 -1.74 9.94 11.69
CA LYS A 9 -1.86 11.33 11.27
C LYS A 9 -1.50 11.47 9.78
N ILE A 10 -2.46 11.89 8.96
CA ILE A 10 -2.23 12.19 7.54
C ILE A 10 -2.09 13.71 7.40
N VAL A 11 -0.99 14.16 6.80
CA VAL A 11 -0.74 15.59 6.51
C VAL A 11 -0.93 15.80 5.01
N ILE A 12 -1.86 16.66 4.64
CA ILE A 12 -2.13 17.03 3.25
C ILE A 12 -1.59 18.44 3.04
N ARG A 13 -0.65 18.61 2.11
CA ARG A 13 -0.18 19.92 1.65
C ARG A 13 -1.03 20.35 0.46
N CYS A 14 -1.48 21.58 0.47
CA CYS A 14 -2.27 22.17 -0.60
C CYS A 14 -1.89 23.65 -0.75
N SER A 15 -2.16 24.19 -1.92
CA SER A 15 -2.12 25.63 -2.20
C SER A 15 -3.15 26.40 -1.37
N GLU A 16 -3.01 27.72 -1.29
CA GLU A 16 -3.93 28.54 -0.49
C GLU A 16 -5.33 28.58 -1.15
N GLU A 17 -5.39 28.50 -2.48
CA GLU A 17 -6.61 28.39 -3.27
C GLU A 17 -7.38 27.09 -2.95
N GLU A 18 -6.67 25.96 -2.94
CA GLU A 18 -7.24 24.65 -2.59
C GLU A 18 -7.72 24.59 -1.14
N LYS A 19 -6.94 25.16 -0.23
CA LYS A 19 -7.31 25.27 1.19
C LYS A 19 -8.58 26.09 1.38
N SER A 20 -8.70 27.21 0.67
CA SER A 20 -9.91 28.04 0.68
C SER A 20 -11.13 27.26 0.20
N ALA A 21 -11.01 26.53 -0.92
CA ALA A 21 -12.07 25.67 -1.43
C ALA A 21 -12.50 24.57 -0.44
N LEU A 22 -11.54 23.94 0.25
CA LEU A 22 -11.79 22.92 1.28
C LEU A 22 -12.52 23.49 2.50
N LEU A 23 -12.16 24.70 2.94
CA LEU A 23 -12.83 25.38 4.04
C LEU A 23 -14.28 25.76 3.68
N MET A 24 -14.51 26.24 2.46
CA MET A 24 -15.86 26.50 1.96
C MET A 24 -16.71 25.22 1.95
N ALA A 25 -16.17 24.12 1.41
CA ALA A 25 -16.85 22.83 1.40
C ALA A 25 -17.18 22.32 2.82
N LYS A 26 -16.25 22.51 3.77
CA LYS A 26 -16.44 22.15 5.19
C LYS A 26 -17.63 22.90 5.81
N SER A 27 -17.73 24.19 5.52
CA SER A 27 -18.82 25.06 5.99
C SER A 27 -20.18 24.65 5.39
N GLN A 28 -20.24 24.50 4.06
CA GLN A 28 -21.46 24.11 3.35
C GLN A 28 -22.02 22.75 3.81
N LEU A 29 -21.13 21.81 4.14
CA LEU A 29 -21.49 20.47 4.61
C LEU A 29 -21.68 20.37 6.13
N LYS A 30 -21.53 21.50 6.85
CA LYS A 30 -21.62 21.57 8.31
C LYS A 30 -20.78 20.47 8.98
N ALA A 31 -19.56 20.25 8.48
CA ALA A 31 -18.65 19.22 9.00
C ALA A 31 -17.77 19.81 10.10
N ARG A 32 -17.73 19.17 11.28
CA ARG A 32 -16.92 19.60 12.42
C ARG A 32 -15.45 19.23 12.20
N THR A 33 -15.19 18.03 11.68
CA THR A 33 -13.83 17.52 11.41
C THR A 33 -13.56 17.37 9.92
N TRP A 34 -12.29 17.30 9.55
CA TRP A 34 -11.87 17.00 8.17
C TRP A 34 -12.28 15.59 7.74
N LEU A 35 -12.23 14.63 8.66
CA LEU A 35 -12.70 13.27 8.41
C LEU A 35 -14.20 13.25 8.10
N GLU A 36 -15.00 13.96 8.90
CA GLU A 36 -16.45 14.07 8.69
C GLU A 36 -16.78 14.74 7.35
N LEU A 37 -15.98 15.73 6.93
CA LEU A 37 -16.12 16.35 5.61
C LEU A 37 -15.93 15.31 4.49
N VAL A 38 -14.88 14.48 4.57
CA VAL A 38 -14.60 13.43 3.60
C VAL A 38 -15.74 12.40 3.57
N GLU A 39 -16.19 11.92 4.72
CA GLU A 39 -17.31 10.98 4.81
C GLU A 39 -18.60 11.54 4.20
N LYS A 40 -18.91 12.81 4.47
CA LYS A 40 -20.08 13.49 3.89
C LYS A 40 -19.97 13.68 2.39
N LEU A 41 -18.77 13.98 1.86
CA LEU A 41 -18.53 14.10 0.42
C LEU A 41 -18.71 12.76 -0.29
N LEU A 42 -18.16 11.67 0.27
CA LEU A 42 -18.32 10.32 -0.26
C LEU A 42 -19.81 9.92 -0.33
N ARG A 43 -20.57 10.20 0.74
CA ARG A 43 -22.01 9.89 0.79
C ARG A 43 -22.86 10.76 -0.15
N LYS A 44 -22.61 12.08 -0.20
CA LYS A 44 -23.44 13.00 -1.00
C LYS A 44 -23.16 12.95 -2.48
N LYS A 45 -21.90 12.82 -2.89
CA LYS A 45 -21.54 12.87 -4.31
C LYS A 45 -21.56 11.51 -5.02
N LYS A 46 -21.82 10.39 -4.31
CA LYS A 46 -21.56 9.03 -4.82
C LYS A 46 -20.19 8.95 -5.51
N ILE A 47 -19.20 9.71 -5.02
CA ILE A 47 -17.84 9.63 -5.54
C ILE A 47 -17.36 8.24 -5.11
N GLU A 48 -17.29 7.32 -6.06
CA GLU A 48 -16.47 6.14 -5.87
C GLU A 48 -15.09 6.65 -5.47
N PRO A 49 -14.53 6.18 -4.34
CA PRO A 49 -13.17 6.56 -3.97
C PRO A 49 -12.28 6.36 -5.19
N PRO A 50 -11.38 7.30 -5.52
CA PRO A 50 -10.61 7.24 -6.75
C PRO A 50 -9.99 5.84 -6.87
N LYS A 51 -10.43 5.10 -7.90
CA LYS A 51 -9.98 3.72 -8.19
C LYS A 51 -8.49 3.69 -8.54
N THR A 52 -7.92 4.85 -8.85
CA THR A 52 -6.53 5.02 -9.23
C THR A 52 -5.72 5.53 -8.05
N ILE A 53 -5.04 4.61 -7.38
CA ILE A 53 -3.85 4.97 -6.59
C ILE A 53 -2.78 5.30 -7.64
N ILE A 54 -2.58 6.57 -7.95
CA ILE A 54 -1.42 6.99 -8.75
C ILE A 54 -0.21 6.75 -7.85
N GLN A 55 0.49 5.67 -8.11
CA GLN A 55 1.74 5.37 -7.45
C GLN A 55 2.84 5.96 -8.32
N ASP A 56 3.54 6.96 -7.78
CA ASP A 56 4.66 7.59 -8.48
C ASP A 56 5.76 6.55 -8.78
N ASP A 57 6.55 6.80 -9.82
CA ASP A 57 7.63 5.91 -10.29
C ASP A 57 8.56 5.42 -9.18
N ALA A 58 8.80 6.24 -8.15
CA ALA A 58 9.56 5.88 -6.95
C ALA A 58 8.92 4.71 -6.18
N TYR A 59 7.59 4.69 -6.03
CA TYR A 59 6.89 3.61 -5.34
C TYR A 59 6.93 2.31 -6.15
N LEU A 60 6.80 2.39 -7.48
CA LEU A 60 6.99 1.22 -8.36
C LEU A 60 8.42 0.69 -8.30
N LEU A 61 9.41 1.59 -8.24
CA LEU A 61 10.82 1.25 -8.08
C LEU A 61 11.11 0.57 -6.73
N GLU A 62 10.43 0.98 -5.65
CA GLU A 62 10.51 0.31 -4.34
C GLU A 62 9.99 -1.14 -4.39
N ILE A 63 8.86 -1.36 -5.09
CA ILE A 63 8.31 -2.70 -5.31
C ILE A 63 9.31 -3.55 -6.11
N LEU A 64 9.85 -3.03 -7.21
CA LEU A 64 10.83 -3.73 -8.04
C LEU A 64 12.10 -4.07 -7.25
N THR A 65 12.58 -3.13 -6.42
CA THR A 65 13.74 -3.33 -5.55
C THR A 65 13.48 -4.45 -4.54
N SER A 66 12.28 -4.49 -3.97
CA SER A 66 11.87 -5.54 -3.02
C SER A 66 11.76 -6.91 -3.70
N LEU A 67 11.22 -6.97 -4.92
CA LEU A 67 11.18 -8.19 -5.75
C LEU A 67 12.58 -8.72 -6.04
N LYS A 68 13.50 -7.85 -6.48
CA LYS A 68 14.90 -8.20 -6.75
C LYS A 68 15.59 -8.80 -5.53
N ARG A 69 15.37 -8.24 -4.34
CA ARG A 69 15.92 -8.78 -3.09
C ARG A 69 15.39 -10.19 -2.78
N CYS A 70 14.09 -10.41 -2.96
CA CYS A 70 13.50 -11.74 -2.78
C CYS A 70 14.08 -12.78 -3.75
N ALA A 71 14.22 -12.41 -5.02
CA ALA A 71 14.80 -13.27 -6.06
C ALA A 71 16.26 -13.63 -5.75
N ASN A 72 17.07 -12.65 -5.32
CA ASN A 72 18.46 -12.88 -4.95
C ASN A 72 18.59 -13.85 -3.77
N ASN A 73 17.79 -13.65 -2.72
CA ASN A 73 17.79 -14.52 -1.54
C ASN A 73 17.34 -15.94 -1.89
N LEU A 74 16.30 -16.08 -2.73
CA LEU A 74 15.86 -17.40 -3.20
C LEU A 74 16.97 -18.09 -4.00
N ASN A 75 17.60 -17.37 -4.92
CA ASN A 75 18.71 -17.91 -5.73
C ASN A 75 19.89 -18.34 -4.85
N GLN A 76 20.18 -17.62 -3.77
CA GLN A 76 21.21 -18.01 -2.81
C GLN A 76 20.86 -19.32 -2.10
N VAL A 77 19.64 -19.45 -1.57
CA VAL A 77 19.18 -20.69 -0.94
C VAL A 77 19.22 -21.86 -1.92
N THR A 78 18.77 -21.65 -3.17
CA THR A 78 18.82 -22.69 -4.21
C THR A 78 20.26 -23.11 -4.53
N LYS A 79 21.20 -22.17 -4.65
CA LYS A 79 22.61 -22.49 -4.90
C LYS A 79 23.23 -23.32 -3.78
N ILE A 80 22.95 -22.96 -2.52
CA ILE A 80 23.47 -23.69 -1.37
C ILE A 80 22.87 -25.10 -1.33
N ALA A 81 21.54 -25.22 -1.42
CA ALA A 81 20.84 -26.50 -1.42
C ALA A 81 21.29 -27.44 -2.56
N ASN A 82 21.54 -26.90 -3.76
CA ASN A 82 22.06 -27.67 -4.89
C ASN A 82 23.51 -28.14 -4.67
N SER A 83 24.31 -27.35 -3.95
CA SER A 83 25.70 -27.68 -3.65
C SER A 83 25.81 -28.71 -2.53
N SER A 84 24.97 -28.60 -1.50
CA SER A 84 24.93 -29.52 -0.35
C SER A 84 24.06 -30.76 -0.60
N LYS A 85 23.28 -30.78 -1.68
CA LYS A 85 22.20 -31.76 -2.00
C LYS A 85 21.21 -31.98 -0.84
N THR A 86 21.14 -31.06 0.10
CA THR A 86 20.35 -31.17 1.32
C THR A 86 19.85 -29.78 1.73
N ILE A 87 18.69 -29.73 2.41
CA ILE A 87 18.15 -28.49 2.95
C ILE A 87 18.23 -28.56 4.47
N SER A 88 18.97 -27.63 5.07
CA SER A 88 19.11 -27.48 6.50
C SER A 88 17.88 -26.81 7.13
N HIS A 89 17.79 -26.90 8.46
CA HIS A 89 16.73 -26.23 9.22
C HIS A 89 16.77 -24.70 9.04
N SER A 90 17.95 -24.11 9.02
CA SER A 90 18.12 -22.66 8.82
C SER A 90 17.64 -22.21 7.43
N GLU A 91 17.92 -22.98 6.38
CA GLU A 91 17.41 -22.74 5.02
C GLU A 91 15.89 -22.89 4.94
N THR A 92 15.32 -23.87 5.65
CA THR A 92 13.86 -24.05 5.75
C THR A 92 13.19 -22.83 6.40
N VAL A 93 13.80 -22.28 7.46
CA VAL A 93 13.34 -21.04 8.10
C VAL A 93 13.46 -19.84 7.16
N GLN A 94 14.53 -19.75 6.37
CA GLN A 94 14.71 -18.71 5.36
C GLN A 94 13.65 -18.79 4.25
N LEU A 95 13.34 -20.00 3.76
CA LEU A 95 12.27 -20.24 2.79
C LEU A 95 10.90 -19.80 3.33
N LYS A 96 10.59 -20.12 4.59
CA LYS A 96 9.35 -19.65 5.24
C LYS A 96 9.29 -18.13 5.31
N LYS A 97 10.39 -17.46 5.66
CA LYS A 97 10.47 -15.99 5.68
C LYS A 97 10.26 -15.40 4.28
N LEU A 98 10.90 -15.98 3.25
CA LEU A 98 10.73 -15.56 1.87
C LEU A 98 9.27 -15.70 1.40
N ALA A 99 8.61 -16.80 1.72
CA ALA A 99 7.19 -17.01 1.38
C ALA A 99 6.29 -15.93 1.99
N MET A 100 6.52 -15.55 3.26
CA MET A 100 5.77 -14.46 3.89
C MET A 100 6.04 -13.10 3.23
N GLN A 101 7.29 -12.81 2.89
CA GLN A 101 7.67 -11.58 2.18
C GLN A 101 7.02 -11.50 0.80
N ILE A 102 7.05 -12.59 0.03
CA ILE A 102 6.40 -12.68 -1.29
C ILE A 102 4.88 -12.49 -1.16
N SER A 103 4.24 -13.08 -0.15
CA SER A 103 2.79 -12.90 0.09
C SER A 103 2.43 -11.45 0.41
N SER A 104 3.24 -10.79 1.26
CA SER A 104 3.08 -9.36 1.55
C SER A 104 3.26 -8.50 0.31
N LEU A 105 4.29 -8.80 -0.50
CA LEU A 105 4.61 -8.09 -1.73
C LEU A 105 3.55 -8.30 -2.80
N LYS A 106 3.01 -9.51 -2.95
CA LYS A 106 1.84 -9.81 -3.81
C LYS A 106 0.68 -8.89 -3.45
N ASN A 107 0.34 -8.76 -2.17
CA ASN A 107 -0.76 -7.90 -1.74
C ASN A 107 -0.48 -6.42 -2.01
N LYS A 108 0.78 -5.97 -1.89
CA LYS A 108 1.18 -4.62 -2.29
C LYS A 108 0.98 -4.44 -3.80
N VAL A 109 1.57 -5.31 -4.62
CA VAL A 109 1.46 -5.29 -6.09
C VAL A 109 0.01 -5.31 -6.55
N LEU A 110 -0.83 -6.22 -6.07
CA LEU A 110 -2.24 -6.32 -6.49
C LEU A 110 -3.08 -5.09 -6.12
N LYS A 111 -2.74 -4.40 -5.03
CA LYS A 111 -3.40 -3.13 -4.66
C LYS A 111 -2.84 -1.93 -5.45
N SER A 112 -1.63 -2.09 -5.97
CA SER A 112 -0.85 -1.08 -6.66
C SER A 112 -1.19 -1.01 -8.15
N PHE A 113 -1.29 -2.18 -8.76
CA PHE A 113 -1.61 -2.34 -10.17
C PHE A 113 -3.07 -2.77 -10.31
N VAL A 114 -4.00 -1.83 -10.16
CA VAL A 114 -5.35 -2.00 -10.71
C VAL A 114 -5.25 -1.72 -12.20
N VAL A 115 -4.76 -2.71 -12.96
CA VAL A 115 -4.87 -2.68 -14.41
C VAL A 115 -6.29 -3.11 -14.72
N GLU A 116 -7.12 -2.20 -15.25
CA GLU A 116 -8.38 -2.64 -15.87
C GLU A 116 -8.00 -3.71 -16.90
N GLY A 117 -8.52 -4.93 -16.71
CA GLY A 117 -8.43 -5.96 -17.71
C GLY A 117 -8.92 -5.35 -19.03
N GLY A 118 -8.05 -5.37 -20.03
CA GLY A 118 -8.39 -4.92 -21.37
C GLY A 118 -9.72 -5.54 -21.77
N LYS A 119 -10.61 -4.68 -22.28
CA LYS A 119 -11.83 -5.11 -22.97
C LYS A 119 -11.52 -6.14 -24.05
#